data_AF-A0A8J1VX17-F1
#
_entry.id   AF-A0A8J1VX17-F1
#
_cell.length_a   1.000
_cell.length_b   1.000
_cell.length_c   1.000
_cell.angle_alpha   90.00
_cell.angle_beta   90.00
_cell.angle_gamma   90.00
#
_symmetry.space_group_name_H-M   'P 1'
#
loop_
_entity.id
_entity.type
_entity.pdbx_description
1 polymer ?
#
loop_
_entity_poly.entity_id
_entity_poly.type
_entity_poly.pdbx_seq_one_letter_code
_entity_poly.pdbx_strand_id
1 'polypeptide(L)'
;MFKDDFTATYARIATRTHEMIAEESVEREQIQLVAEDPSTQITFNLPDGPPPDDLRIEGEGAEEMDVEQVRAFLQMKWETFEGFDEEMKTALRTEKLEEVNKILGQMTVEEAERVVGLMQEGGMLSFSERGVRDMTK
;
A
#
# COMPACT_ATOMS: atom_id res chain seq x y z
N MET A 1 -36.32 23.54 -28.40
CA MET A 1 -36.44 22.15 -28.86
C MET A 1 -35.07 21.45 -28.85
N PHE A 2 -34.16 21.68 -29.81
CA PHE A 2 -32.86 20.97 -29.82
C PHE A 2 -31.99 21.16 -28.56
N LYS A 3 -31.89 22.39 -28.04
CA LYS A 3 -31.12 22.66 -26.81
C LYS A 3 -31.74 22.02 -25.56
N ASP A 4 -33.07 21.93 -25.51
CA ASP A 4 -33.79 21.35 -24.39
C ASP A 4 -33.61 19.83 -24.39
N ASP A 5 -33.72 19.19 -25.57
CA ASP A 5 -33.49 17.76 -25.75
C ASP A 5 -32.04 17.36 -25.45
N PHE A 6 -31.06 18.19 -25.86
CA PHE A 6 -29.65 17.99 -25.52
C PHE A 6 -29.40 18.06 -24.01
N THR A 7 -29.94 19.09 -23.35
CA THR A 7 -29.75 19.28 -21.91
C THR A 7 -30.43 18.17 -21.10
N ALA A 8 -31.63 17.74 -21.50
CA ALA A 8 -32.34 16.63 -20.88
C ALA A 8 -31.60 15.30 -21.04
N THR A 9 -31.01 15.06 -22.22
CA THR A 9 -30.21 13.85 -22.48
C THR A 9 -28.92 13.85 -21.68
N TYR A 10 -28.20 14.98 -21.65
CA TYR A 10 -26.99 15.13 -20.85
C TYR A 10 -27.26 14.90 -19.36
N ALA A 11 -28.31 15.53 -18.80
CA ALA A 11 -28.69 15.34 -17.41
C ALA A 11 -28.98 13.87 -17.10
N ARG A 12 -29.72 13.18 -17.99
CA ARG A 12 -30.04 11.76 -17.82
C ARG A 12 -28.81 10.85 -17.87
N ILE A 13 -27.86 11.14 -18.75
CA ILE A 13 -26.59 10.40 -18.83
C ILE A 13 -25.76 10.67 -17.58
N ALA A 14 -25.60 11.94 -17.18
CA ALA A 14 -24.84 12.32 -15.99
C ALA A 14 -25.41 11.69 -14.71
N THR A 15 -26.74 11.69 -14.56
CA THR A 15 -27.43 11.00 -13.46
C THR A 15 -27.14 9.50 -13.48
N ARG A 16 -27.27 8.84 -14.63
CA ARG A 16 -26.95 7.40 -14.74
C ARG A 16 -25.50 7.09 -14.43
N THR A 17 -24.55 7.89 -14.90
CA THR A 17 -23.14 7.68 -14.59
C THR A 17 -22.88 7.83 -13.09
N HIS A 18 -23.51 8.81 -12.44
CA HIS A 18 -23.41 8.99 -11.00
C HIS A 18 -24.04 7.84 -10.20
N GLU A 19 -25.21 7.36 -10.64
CA GLU A 19 -25.90 6.20 -10.06
C GLU A 19 -25.07 4.92 -10.24
N MET A 20 -24.46 4.71 -11.40
CA MET A 20 -23.58 3.56 -11.65
C MET A 20 -22.34 3.57 -10.75
N ILE A 21 -21.70 4.73 -10.56
CA ILE A 21 -20.57 4.89 -9.62
C ILE A 21 -21.01 4.62 -8.17
N ALA A 22 -22.25 4.99 -7.80
CA ALA A 22 -22.79 4.69 -6.48
C ALA A 22 -23.14 3.19 -6.31
N GLU A 23 -23.66 2.54 -7.34
CA GLU A 23 -23.96 1.10 -7.36
C GLU A 23 -22.68 0.23 -7.40
N GLU A 24 -21.54 0.77 -7.83
CA GLU A 24 -20.24 0.11 -7.67
C GLU A 24 -19.87 -0.20 -6.20
N SER A 25 -20.49 0.50 -5.24
CA SER A 25 -20.30 0.26 -3.80
C SER A 25 -21.08 -0.96 -3.25
N VAL A 26 -21.80 -1.69 -4.09
CA VAL A 26 -22.63 -2.84 -3.70
C VAL A 26 -21.88 -4.15 -4.02
N GLU A 27 -21.44 -4.84 -2.96
CA GLU A 27 -20.93 -6.22 -2.92
C GLU A 27 -19.85 -6.58 -3.96
N ARG A 28 -18.70 -5.90 -3.90
CA ARG A 28 -17.47 -6.37 -4.56
C ARG A 28 -16.59 -7.07 -3.53
N GLU A 29 -16.06 -8.24 -3.88
CA GLU A 29 -15.00 -8.87 -3.08
C GLU A 29 -13.78 -7.95 -3.09
N GLN A 30 -13.24 -7.68 -1.90
CA GLN A 30 -12.10 -6.78 -1.71
C GLN A 30 -11.13 -7.38 -0.69
N ILE A 31 -9.87 -6.98 -0.77
CA ILE A 31 -8.84 -7.33 0.20
C ILE A 31 -8.69 -6.19 1.21
N GLN A 32 -8.64 -6.55 2.49
CA GLN A 32 -8.41 -5.61 3.57
C GLN A 32 -7.38 -6.17 4.55
N LEU A 33 -6.42 -5.32 4.93
CA LEU A 33 -5.49 -5.60 6.02
C LEU A 33 -6.17 -5.30 7.36
N VAL A 34 -6.22 -6.30 8.23
CA VAL A 34 -6.82 -6.23 9.57
C VAL A 34 -5.84 -6.85 10.56
N ALA A 35 -5.68 -6.22 11.72
CA ALA A 35 -4.89 -6.81 12.80
C ALA A 35 -5.62 -8.03 13.38
N GLU A 36 -4.89 -9.12 13.60
CA GLU A 36 -5.45 -10.36 14.16
C GLU A 36 -6.02 -10.16 15.58
N ASP A 37 -5.38 -9.29 16.38
CA ASP A 37 -5.78 -8.94 17.73
C ASP A 37 -5.76 -7.42 17.95
N PRO A 38 -6.63 -6.83 18.81
CA PRO A 38 -6.62 -5.41 19.13
C PRO A 38 -5.30 -4.86 19.71
N SER A 39 -4.43 -5.74 20.21
CA SER A 39 -3.08 -5.40 20.70
C SER A 39 -2.03 -5.28 19.59
N THR A 40 -2.31 -5.86 18.42
CA THR A 40 -1.40 -5.84 17.26
C THR A 40 -1.66 -4.59 16.43
N GLN A 41 -0.58 -3.87 16.10
CA GLN A 41 -0.63 -2.73 15.20
C GLN A 41 0.11 -3.08 13.91
N ILE A 42 -0.58 -2.90 12.78
CA ILE A 42 0.03 -2.98 11.45
C ILE A 42 0.68 -1.63 11.16
N THR A 43 1.96 -1.65 10.85
CA THR A 43 2.75 -0.49 10.46
C THR A 43 3.49 -0.77 9.16
N PHE A 44 3.89 0.29 8.47
CA PHE A 44 4.55 0.20 7.17
C PHE A 44 5.99 0.70 7.29
N ASN A 45 6.95 -0.15 6.93
CA ASN A 45 8.36 0.22 6.89
C ASN A 45 8.72 0.54 5.44
N LEU A 46 8.71 1.81 5.05
CA LEU A 46 9.02 2.21 3.68
C LEU A 46 10.52 2.40 3.47
N PRO A 47 11.05 2.14 2.28
CA PRO A 47 12.41 2.52 1.93
C PRO A 47 12.47 4.04 1.66
N ASP A 48 13.47 4.72 2.22
CA ASP A 48 13.69 6.16 1.99
C ASP A 48 14.36 6.46 0.64
N GLY A 49 15.00 5.46 0.05
CA GLY A 49 15.79 5.59 -1.17
C GLY A 49 16.47 4.28 -1.57
N PRO A 50 17.22 4.29 -2.68
CA PRO A 50 18.07 3.16 -3.03
C PRO A 50 19.14 2.93 -1.94
N PRO A 51 19.57 1.68 -1.73
CA PRO A 51 20.61 1.37 -0.75
C PRO A 51 21.92 2.14 -1.06
N PRO A 52 22.57 2.70 -0.03
CA PRO A 52 23.80 3.47 -0.22
C PRO A 52 24.98 2.59 -0.65
N ASP A 53 25.92 3.18 -1.39
CA ASP A 53 27.13 2.50 -1.84
C ASP A 53 28.04 2.06 -0.68
N ASP A 54 28.15 2.87 0.38
CA ASP A 54 28.91 2.58 1.60
C ASP A 54 27.96 2.10 2.72
N LEU A 55 27.35 0.93 2.53
CA LEU A 55 26.51 0.29 3.54
C LEU A 55 27.40 -0.32 4.64
N ARG A 56 27.24 0.17 5.87
CA ARG A 56 27.90 -0.38 7.07
C ARG A 56 26.85 -0.90 8.02
N ILE A 57 27.01 -2.14 8.45
CA ILE A 57 26.13 -2.77 9.42
C ILE A 57 26.80 -2.58 10.79
N GLU A 58 26.12 -1.88 11.70
CA GLU A 58 26.58 -1.65 13.08
C GLU A 58 25.51 -2.19 14.04
N GLY A 59 25.91 -2.95 15.06
CA GLY A 59 24.98 -3.53 16.05
C GLY A 59 25.39 -4.93 16.53
N GLU A 60 24.70 -5.44 17.56
CA GLU A 60 24.85 -6.83 17.99
C GLU A 60 24.38 -7.77 16.87
N GLY A 61 25.24 -8.67 16.41
CA GLY A 61 24.97 -9.58 15.27
C GLY A 61 25.44 -9.07 13.91
N ALA A 62 26.00 -7.86 13.81
CA ALA A 62 26.56 -7.31 12.57
C ALA A 62 27.68 -8.19 11.96
N GLU A 63 28.41 -8.93 12.80
CA GLU A 63 29.48 -9.83 12.37
C GLU A 63 28.96 -11.09 11.63
N GLU A 64 27.68 -11.44 11.82
CA GLU A 64 27.05 -12.61 11.20
C GLU A 64 26.27 -12.26 9.93
N MET A 65 26.07 -10.97 9.65
CA MET A 65 25.27 -10.50 8.51
C MET A 65 26.14 -10.26 7.27
N ASP A 66 25.71 -10.83 6.14
CA ASP A 66 26.33 -10.57 4.85
C ASP A 66 25.85 -9.22 4.28
N VAL A 67 26.78 -8.26 4.17
CA VAL A 67 26.53 -6.91 3.65
C VAL A 67 25.94 -6.94 2.23
N GLU A 68 26.34 -7.91 1.40
CA GLU A 68 25.80 -8.06 0.05
C GLU A 68 24.33 -8.50 0.08
N GLN A 69 23.97 -9.42 1.00
CA GLN A 69 22.59 -9.87 1.17
C GLN A 69 21.69 -8.76 1.72
N VAL A 70 22.18 -7.98 2.69
CA VAL A 70 21.42 -6.84 3.24
C VAL A 70 21.21 -5.78 2.16
N ARG A 71 22.25 -5.48 1.37
CA ARG A 71 22.12 -4.56 0.23
C ARG A 71 21.10 -5.07 -0.78
N ALA A 72 21.16 -6.35 -1.14
CA ALA A 72 20.21 -6.95 -2.08
C ALA A 72 18.77 -6.87 -1.56
N PHE A 73 18.56 -7.11 -0.27
CA PHE A 73 17.24 -6.97 0.37
C PHE A 73 16.75 -5.51 0.35
N LEU A 74 17.60 -4.55 0.70
CA LEU A 74 17.26 -3.12 0.64
C LEU A 74 16.97 -2.66 -0.79
N GLN A 75 17.71 -3.17 -1.78
CA GLN A 75 17.48 -2.90 -3.20
C GLN A 75 16.13 -3.45 -3.64
N MET A 76 15.84 -4.72 -3.33
CA MET A 76 14.56 -5.36 -3.65
C MET A 76 13.39 -4.60 -3.04
N LYS A 77 13.52 -4.18 -1.76
CA LYS A 77 12.52 -3.37 -1.08
C LYS A 77 12.27 -2.03 -1.79
N TRP A 78 13.34 -1.34 -2.20
CA TRP A 78 13.26 -0.09 -2.96
C TRP A 78 12.58 -0.28 -4.33
N GLU A 79 13.01 -1.28 -5.09
CA GLU A 79 12.45 -1.58 -6.43
C GLU A 79 10.96 -1.94 -6.36
N THR A 80 10.57 -2.75 -5.37
CA THR A 80 9.16 -3.10 -5.14
C THR A 80 8.34 -1.86 -4.79
N PHE A 81 8.83 -0.99 -3.91
CA PHE A 81 8.13 0.24 -3.56
C PHE A 81 7.98 1.17 -4.76
N GLU A 82 9.04 1.37 -5.55
CA GLU A 82 9.01 2.23 -6.74
C GLU A 82 8.11 1.65 -7.84
N GLY A 83 7.96 0.32 -7.89
CA GLY A 83 7.06 -0.37 -8.81
C GLY A 83 5.57 -0.23 -8.49
N PHE A 84 5.21 0.30 -7.32
CA PHE A 84 3.81 0.59 -6.98
C PHE A 84 3.32 1.89 -7.64
N ASP A 85 2.02 1.92 -7.91
CA ASP A 85 1.35 3.12 -8.43
C ASP A 85 1.43 4.29 -7.43
N GLU A 86 1.38 5.52 -7.96
CA GLU A 86 1.50 6.74 -7.14
C GLU A 86 0.46 6.85 -6.03
N GLU A 87 -0.76 6.35 -6.28
CA GLU A 87 -1.83 6.32 -5.26
C GLU A 87 -1.45 5.42 -4.08
N MET A 88 -0.93 4.23 -4.37
CA MET A 88 -0.48 3.28 -3.35
C MET A 88 0.74 3.81 -2.59
N LYS A 89 1.74 4.38 -3.30
CA LYS A 89 2.90 5.02 -2.66
C LYS A 89 2.48 6.17 -1.75
N THR A 90 1.49 6.96 -2.18
CA THR A 90 0.96 8.07 -1.38
C THR A 90 0.24 7.55 -0.13
N ALA A 91 -0.63 6.54 -0.28
CA ALA A 91 -1.32 5.93 0.85
C ALA A 91 -0.33 5.34 1.86
N LEU A 92 0.70 4.63 1.38
CA LEU A 92 1.76 4.09 2.20
C LEU A 92 2.51 5.15 3.00
N ARG A 93 2.88 6.26 2.36
CA ARG A 93 3.56 7.40 3.02
C ARG A 93 2.73 8.07 4.11
N THR A 94 1.42 7.86 4.14
CA THR A 94 0.59 8.35 5.26
C THR A 94 0.79 7.54 6.54
N GLU A 95 1.38 6.34 6.46
CA GLU A 95 1.50 5.34 7.53
C GLU A 95 0.15 4.94 8.16
N LYS A 96 -0.99 5.26 7.52
CA LYS A 96 -2.34 4.95 8.01
C LYS A 96 -2.88 3.72 7.31
N LEU A 97 -3.27 2.73 8.12
CA LEU A 97 -3.87 1.49 7.63
C LEU A 97 -5.17 1.75 6.85
N GLU A 98 -5.96 2.74 7.25
CA GLU A 98 -7.22 3.10 6.60
C GLU A 98 -7.02 3.62 5.17
N GLU A 99 -5.99 4.46 4.95
CA GLU A 99 -5.69 4.98 3.61
C GLU A 99 -5.17 3.88 2.69
N VAL A 100 -4.34 2.97 3.21
CA VAL A 100 -3.87 1.80 2.45
C VAL A 100 -5.05 0.87 2.10
N ASN A 101 -5.91 0.56 3.06
CA ASN A 101 -7.10 -0.28 2.84
C ASN A 101 -8.07 0.33 1.83
N LYS A 102 -8.18 1.67 1.78
CA LYS A 102 -9.00 2.35 0.77
C LYS A 102 -8.51 2.07 -0.64
N ILE A 103 -7.19 2.13 -0.87
CA ILE A 103 -6.59 1.82 -2.17
C ILE A 103 -6.73 0.33 -2.50
N LEU A 104 -6.47 -0.56 -1.54
CA LEU A 104 -6.65 -2.00 -1.73
C LEU A 104 -8.10 -2.37 -2.08
N GLY A 105 -9.08 -1.70 -1.49
CA GLY A 105 -10.50 -1.91 -1.78
C GLY A 105 -10.95 -1.39 -3.16
N GLN A 106 -10.13 -0.60 -3.85
CA GLN A 106 -10.39 -0.12 -5.21
C GLN A 106 -9.80 -1.04 -6.29
N MET A 107 -8.87 -1.94 -5.92
CA MET A 107 -8.22 -2.89 -6.82
C MET A 107 -9.05 -4.17 -6.99
N THR A 108 -8.76 -4.98 -8.03
CA THR A 108 -9.32 -6.35 -8.06
C THR A 108 -8.68 -7.21 -6.97
N VAL A 109 -9.35 -8.30 -6.58
CA VAL A 109 -8.83 -9.24 -5.57
C VAL A 109 -7.43 -9.72 -5.95
N GLU A 110 -7.23 -10.14 -7.20
CA GLU A 110 -5.95 -10.66 -7.69
C GLU A 110 -4.84 -9.61 -7.70
N GLU A 111 -5.20 -8.35 -7.92
CA GLU A 111 -4.26 -7.23 -7.85
C GLU A 111 -3.89 -6.91 -6.41
N ALA A 112 -4.88 -6.79 -5.53
CA ALA A 112 -4.66 -6.50 -4.13
C ALA A 112 -3.86 -7.60 -3.43
N GLU A 113 -4.14 -8.89 -3.71
CA GLU A 113 -3.35 -10.01 -3.19
C GLU A 113 -1.88 -9.94 -3.63
N ARG A 114 -1.64 -9.61 -4.90
CA ARG A 114 -0.29 -9.46 -5.43
C ARG A 114 0.45 -8.31 -4.75
N VAL A 115 -0.22 -7.17 -4.59
CA VAL A 115 0.34 -5.99 -3.92
C VAL A 115 0.68 -6.31 -2.47
N VAL A 116 -0.24 -6.92 -1.72
CA VAL A 116 -0.01 -7.33 -0.32
C VAL A 116 1.13 -8.35 -0.23
N GLY A 117 1.20 -9.33 -1.14
CA GLY A 117 2.29 -10.29 -1.23
C GLY A 117 3.64 -9.62 -1.43
N LEU A 118 3.74 -8.68 -2.39
CA LEU A 118 4.94 -7.88 -2.63
C LEU A 118 5.34 -7.04 -1.40
N MET A 119 4.37 -6.49 -0.67
CA MET A 119 4.64 -5.74 0.56
C MET A 119 5.18 -6.64 1.67
N GLN A 120 4.70 -7.87 1.77
CA GLN A 120 5.18 -8.86 2.73
C GLN A 120 6.58 -9.36 2.37
N GLU A 121 6.81 -9.75 1.11
CA GLU A 121 8.11 -10.20 0.60
C GLU A 121 9.18 -9.10 0.69
N GLY A 122 8.80 -7.86 0.39
CA GLY A 122 9.65 -6.67 0.54
C GLY A 122 9.90 -6.22 1.98
N GLY A 123 9.34 -6.91 2.98
CA GLY A 123 9.47 -6.52 4.39
C GLY A 123 8.94 -5.12 4.70
N MET A 124 7.92 -4.67 3.95
CA MET A 124 7.26 -3.39 4.16
C MET A 124 6.12 -3.48 5.17
N LEU A 125 5.57 -4.68 5.41
CA LEU A 125 4.57 -4.91 6.46
C LEU A 125 5.25 -5.27 7.77
N SER A 126 4.88 -4.57 8.84
CA SER A 126 5.36 -4.82 10.19
C SER A 126 4.19 -4.98 11.15
N PHE A 127 4.25 -6.04 11.95
CA PHE A 127 3.24 -6.39 12.95
C PHE A 127 3.89 -6.26 14.31
N SER A 128 3.58 -5.18 15.03
CA SER A 128 4.12 -4.95 16.37
C SER A 128 2.99 -4.98 17.39
N GLU A 129 3.17 -5.71 18.48
CA GLU A 129 2.37 -5.49 19.68
C GLU A 129 2.64 -4.09 20.22
N ARG A 130 1.61 -3.44 20.75
CA ARG A 130 1.61 -2.07 21.33
C ARG A 130 2.75 -1.88 22.35
N GLY A 131 3.99 -1.68 21.92
CA GLY A 131 5.13 -1.62 22.83
C GLY A 131 6.54 -1.70 22.23
N VAL A 132 6.74 -2.24 21.02
CA VAL A 132 8.08 -2.31 20.40
C VAL A 132 8.05 -1.67 19.02
N ARG A 133 8.30 -0.36 18.98
CA ARG A 133 8.70 0.34 17.75
C ARG A 133 10.22 0.30 17.72
N ASP A 134 10.80 -0.49 16.83
CA ASP A 134 12.23 -0.45 16.57
C ASP A 134 12.54 0.92 15.95
N MET A 135 13.06 1.81 16.80
CA MET A 135 13.53 3.13 16.43
C MET A 135 15.04 3.04 16.33
N THR A 136 15.56 2.32 15.34
CA THR A 136 16.97 2.43 15.00
C THR A 136 17.17 3.81 14.37
N LYS A 137 17.93 4.66 15.07
CA LYS A 137 18.12 6.09 14.81
C LYS A 137 19.54 6.36 14.36
#